data_AF-A0A5Z9CVG3-F1
#
_entry.id   AF-A0A5Z9CVG3-F1
#
_cell.length_a   1.000
_cell.length_b   1.000
_cell.length_c   1.000
_cell.angle_alpha   90.00
_cell.angle_beta   90.00
_cell.angle_gamma   90.00
#
_symmetry.space_group_name_H-M   'P 1'
#
loop_
_entity.id
_entity.type
_entity.pdbx_description
1 polymer ?
#
loop_
_entity_poly.entity_id
_entity_poly.type
_entity_poly.pdbx_seq_one_letter_code
_entity_poly.pdbx_strand_id
1 'polypeptide(L)'
;LRHSGDSFSLVYFSDHGLAFKERGKAVQYLAHDDKFQQNFQVPFMVLSSDSKAHRIIKARRSANDFLSFFSQWTGISAKEIKNRYRFISEQKAGPVYITNFKLQKVDYNHLGSDIFSLK
;
A
#
# COMPACT_ATOMS: atom_id res chain seq x y z
N LEU A 1 12.32 -7.95 -17.92
CA LEU A 1 12.45 -6.48 -17.85
C LEU A 1 13.92 -6.07 -17.83
N ARG A 2 14.65 -6.12 -16.71
CA ARG A 2 16.05 -5.66 -16.68
C ARG A 2 17.00 -6.34 -17.69
N HIS A 3 16.88 -7.65 -17.88
CA HIS A 3 17.74 -8.40 -18.80
C HIS A 3 17.45 -8.15 -20.29
N SER A 4 16.35 -7.48 -20.67
CA SER A 4 16.09 -7.20 -22.09
C SER A 4 16.94 -6.04 -22.63
N GLY A 5 17.51 -5.21 -21.75
CA GLY A 5 18.22 -3.98 -22.13
C GLY A 5 17.30 -2.79 -22.43
N ASP A 6 15.98 -2.99 -22.42
CA ASP A 6 15.00 -1.95 -22.68
C ASP A 6 14.79 -1.02 -21.48
N SER A 7 14.35 0.21 -21.78
CA SER A 7 13.85 1.11 -20.74
C SER A 7 12.54 0.59 -20.15
N PHE A 8 12.41 0.61 -18.83
CA PHE A 8 11.19 0.20 -18.15
C PHE A 8 10.87 1.08 -16.94
N SER A 9 9.58 1.14 -16.61
CA SER A 9 9.06 1.62 -15.34
C SER A 9 8.01 0.63 -14.86
N LEU A 10 8.09 0.21 -13.60
CA LEU A 10 7.25 -0.82 -13.01
C LEU A 10 6.75 -0.33 -11.65
N VAL A 11 5.46 -0.53 -11.42
CA VAL A 11 4.88 -0.49 -10.08
C VAL A 11 4.35 -1.84 -9.74
N TYR A 12 4.63 -2.24 -8.51
CA TYR A 12 4.08 -3.43 -7.90
C TYR A 12 3.39 -3.04 -6.60
N PHE A 13 2.18 -3.57 -6.41
CA PHE A 13 1.49 -3.55 -5.13
C PHE A 13 0.58 -4.77 -4.98
N SER A 14 0.35 -5.18 -3.74
CA SER A 14 -0.70 -6.17 -3.44
C SER A 14 -2.04 -5.45 -3.27
N ASP A 15 -3.13 -6.11 -3.65
CA ASP A 15 -4.49 -5.61 -3.47
C ASP A 15 -4.91 -5.65 -1.99
N HIS A 16 -4.53 -6.72 -1.29
CA HIS A 16 -4.76 -6.87 0.14
C HIS A 16 -3.60 -7.60 0.84
N GLY A 17 -3.55 -7.45 2.16
CA GLY A 17 -2.71 -8.23 3.05
C GLY A 17 -3.45 -9.46 3.59
N LEU A 18 -2.89 -10.07 4.62
CA LEU A 18 -3.42 -11.29 5.24
C LEU A 18 -3.47 -11.13 6.76
N ALA A 19 -4.30 -11.95 7.38
CA ALA A 19 -4.36 -12.14 8.83
C ALA A 19 -4.30 -13.64 9.15
N PHE A 20 -3.83 -13.93 10.35
CA PHE A 20 -3.87 -15.25 10.94
C PHE A 20 -5.30 -15.63 11.32
N LYS A 21 -5.66 -16.85 10.95
CA LYS A 21 -6.83 -17.57 11.44
C LYS A 21 -6.37 -18.69 12.36
N GLU A 22 -7.16 -19.00 13.39
CA GLU A 22 -6.81 -20.02 14.38
C GLU A 22 -5.43 -19.80 15.03
N ARG A 23 -5.05 -18.53 15.27
CA ARG A 23 -3.73 -18.15 15.79
C ARG A 23 -3.38 -18.94 17.04
N GLY A 24 -2.18 -19.54 17.05
CA GLY A 24 -1.65 -20.34 18.16
C GLY A 24 -2.14 -21.79 18.22
N LYS A 25 -2.97 -22.24 17.27
CA LYS A 25 -3.39 -23.65 17.14
C LYS A 25 -2.60 -24.37 16.06
N ALA A 26 -2.62 -25.71 16.09
CA ALA A 26 -1.98 -26.54 15.06
C ALA A 26 -2.55 -26.33 13.64
N VAL A 27 -3.80 -25.85 13.55
CA VAL A 27 -4.52 -25.57 12.29
C VAL A 27 -4.42 -24.11 11.85
N GLN A 28 -3.49 -23.34 12.40
CA GLN A 28 -3.30 -21.93 12.04
C GLN A 28 -3.00 -21.76 10.54
N TYR A 29 -3.65 -20.78 9.90
CA TYR A 29 -3.42 -20.44 8.48
C TYR A 29 -3.57 -18.94 8.23
N LEU A 30 -3.22 -18.49 7.02
CA LEU A 30 -3.36 -17.09 6.60
C LEU A 30 -4.51 -16.94 5.61
N ALA A 31 -5.34 -15.92 5.83
CA ALA A 31 -6.43 -15.56 4.93
C ALA A 31 -6.72 -14.05 5.00
N HIS A 32 -7.50 -13.53 4.05
CA HIS A 32 -7.96 -12.15 4.10
C HIS A 32 -8.91 -11.92 5.29
N ASP A 33 -8.93 -10.68 5.80
CA ASP A 33 -9.78 -10.18 6.90
C ASP A 33 -9.86 -8.64 6.75
N ASP A 34 -10.67 -7.97 7.57
CA ASP A 34 -10.83 -6.50 7.59
C ASP A 34 -10.59 -5.90 8.98
N LYS A 35 -10.22 -6.72 9.96
CA LYS A 35 -10.10 -6.32 11.38
C LYS A 35 -8.72 -5.83 11.79
N PHE A 36 -7.67 -6.19 11.07
CA PHE A 36 -6.29 -5.92 11.46
C PHE A 36 -5.57 -5.01 10.48
N GLN A 37 -4.63 -4.22 10.99
CA GLN A 37 -3.80 -3.32 10.19
C GLN A 37 -3.06 -4.07 9.07
N GLN A 38 -2.61 -5.31 9.33
CA GLN A 38 -1.86 -6.16 8.41
C GLN A 38 -2.68 -6.58 7.18
N ASN A 39 -4.02 -6.54 7.27
CA ASN A 39 -4.87 -6.76 6.10
C ASN A 39 -4.77 -5.65 5.05
N PHE A 40 -4.29 -4.46 5.44
CA PHE A 40 -4.19 -3.29 4.58
C PHE A 40 -2.76 -2.78 4.42
N GLN A 41 -1.80 -3.34 5.17
CA GLN A 41 -0.37 -3.08 4.99
C GLN A 41 0.19 -3.97 3.89
N VAL A 42 0.17 -3.45 2.67
CA VAL A 42 0.64 -4.17 1.48
C VAL A 42 1.98 -3.62 1.00
N PRO A 43 2.81 -4.44 0.32
CA PRO A 43 3.97 -3.94 -0.38
C PRO A 43 3.55 -2.93 -1.46
N PHE A 44 4.33 -1.87 -1.62
CA PHE A 44 4.20 -0.90 -2.71
C PHE A 44 5.60 -0.49 -3.16
N MET A 45 5.94 -0.78 -4.40
CA MET A 45 7.27 -0.54 -4.96
C MET A 45 7.19 0.11 -6.32
N VAL A 46 8.06 1.09 -6.57
CA VAL A 46 8.30 1.70 -7.87
C VAL A 46 9.73 1.35 -8.28
N LEU A 47 9.91 0.81 -9.48
CA LEU A 47 11.19 0.38 -10.04
C LEU A 47 11.33 0.95 -11.45
N SER A 48 12.53 1.38 -11.84
CA SER A 48 12.80 1.80 -13.22
C SER A 48 14.21 1.42 -13.65
N SER A 49 14.42 1.29 -14.96
CA SER A 49 15.74 0.98 -15.54
C SER A 49 16.81 2.03 -15.25
N ASP A 50 16.40 3.28 -15.01
CA ASP A 50 17.26 4.43 -14.75
C ASP A 50 17.37 4.80 -13.26
N SER A 51 16.77 4.02 -12.36
CA SER A 51 16.86 4.22 -10.91
C SER A 51 18.30 4.07 -10.42
N LYS A 52 18.86 5.15 -9.83
CA LYS A 52 20.25 5.18 -9.33
C LYS A 52 20.39 4.97 -7.82
N ALA A 53 19.28 5.00 -7.09
CA ALA A 53 19.29 4.93 -5.64
C ALA A 53 18.06 4.18 -5.12
N HIS A 54 18.26 3.45 -4.03
CA HIS A 54 17.19 2.84 -3.24
C HIS A 54 16.70 3.84 -2.19
N ARG A 55 15.38 4.05 -2.10
CA ARG A 55 14.75 4.96 -1.13
C ARG A 55 13.58 4.27 -0.46
N ILE A 56 13.56 4.31 0.86
CA ILE A 56 12.42 3.86 1.68
C ILE A 56 11.65 5.11 2.10
N ILE A 57 10.36 5.17 1.76
CA ILE A 57 9.45 6.22 2.21
C ILE A 57 8.65 5.69 3.39
N LYS A 58 8.79 6.34 4.55
CA LYS A 58 8.09 5.91 5.78
C LYS A 58 6.71 6.56 5.94
N ALA A 59 6.45 7.67 5.24
CA ALA A 59 5.14 8.28 5.20
C ALA A 59 4.07 7.31 4.67
N ARG A 60 2.99 7.11 5.44
CA ARG A 60 1.89 6.22 5.08
C ARG A 60 1.18 6.69 3.80
N ARG A 61 0.79 5.74 2.97
CA ARG A 61 0.01 5.95 1.75
C ARG A 61 -1.24 5.10 1.77
N SER A 62 -2.31 5.61 1.17
CA SER A 62 -3.56 4.90 1.00
C SER A 62 -3.76 4.54 -0.47
N ALA A 63 -4.29 3.35 -0.74
CA ALA A 63 -4.74 2.98 -2.09
C ALA A 63 -5.83 3.93 -2.62
N ASN A 64 -6.58 4.61 -1.74
CA ASN A 64 -7.55 5.65 -2.12
C ASN A 64 -6.89 6.86 -2.82
N ASP A 65 -5.58 7.04 -2.64
CA ASP A 65 -4.81 8.11 -3.30
C ASP A 65 -4.07 7.60 -4.56
N PHE A 66 -4.35 6.38 -5.03
CA PHE A 66 -3.63 5.76 -6.16
C PHE A 66 -3.75 6.56 -7.46
N LEU A 67 -4.90 7.19 -7.76
CA LEU A 67 -5.02 8.04 -8.95
C LEU A 67 -4.13 9.30 -8.87
N SER A 68 -3.94 9.85 -7.66
CA SER A 68 -2.97 10.94 -7.45
C SER A 68 -1.53 10.46 -7.63
N PHE A 69 -1.20 9.25 -7.17
CA PHE A 69 0.08 8.61 -7.47
C PHE A 69 0.29 8.44 -8.98
N PHE A 70 -0.65 7.78 -9.65
CA PHE A 70 -0.53 7.39 -11.05
C PHE A 70 -0.39 8.61 -11.95
N SER A 71 -1.20 9.66 -11.73
CA SER A 71 -1.09 10.92 -12.46
C SER A 71 0.27 11.60 -12.26
N GLN A 72 0.75 11.72 -11.02
CA GLN A 72 2.06 12.31 -10.72
C GLN A 72 3.21 11.52 -11.35
N TRP A 73 3.12 10.19 -11.32
CA TRP A 73 4.17 9.30 -11.83
C TRP A 73 4.22 9.31 -13.37
N THR A 74 3.07 9.33 -14.03
CA THR A 74 2.98 9.33 -15.50
C THR A 74 3.05 10.72 -16.14
N GLY A 75 2.94 11.78 -15.34
CA GLY A 75 2.85 13.17 -15.84
C GLY A 75 1.48 13.55 -16.38
N ILE A 76 0.46 12.70 -16.20
CA ILE A 76 -0.91 13.00 -16.62
C ILE A 76 -1.51 14.10 -15.72
N SER A 77 -2.19 15.06 -16.35
CA SER A 77 -2.96 16.10 -15.66
C SER A 77 -4.40 16.08 -16.13
N ALA A 78 -5.32 16.21 -15.19
CA ALA A 78 -6.76 16.35 -15.44
C ALA A 78 -7.38 17.22 -14.35
N LYS A 79 -8.41 17.99 -14.70
CA LYS A 79 -9.07 18.95 -13.79
C LYS A 79 -9.69 18.25 -12.57
N GLU A 80 -10.11 17.01 -12.77
CA GLU A 80 -10.76 16.14 -11.79
C GLU A 80 -9.77 15.55 -10.78
N ILE A 81 -8.47 15.49 -11.13
CA ILE A 81 -7.44 14.89 -10.27
C ILE A 81 -6.78 15.99 -9.43
N LYS A 82 -7.23 16.11 -8.18
CA LYS A 82 -6.66 17.06 -7.20
C LYS A 82 -5.54 16.41 -6.41
N ASN A 83 -4.29 16.74 -6.74
CA ASN A 83 -3.11 16.31 -5.99
C ASN A 83 -2.96 17.10 -4.68
N ARG A 84 -3.31 16.48 -3.56
CA ARG A 84 -3.24 17.14 -2.22
C ARG A 84 -1.84 17.13 -1.61
N TYR A 85 -1.00 16.17 -2.03
CA TYR A 85 0.37 16.02 -1.58
C TYR A 85 1.19 15.28 -2.65
N ARG A 86 2.51 15.38 -2.56
CA ARG A 86 3.42 14.61 -3.42
C ARG A 86 3.46 13.15 -2.97
N PHE A 87 2.95 12.22 -3.78
CA PHE A 87 2.77 10.84 -3.35
C PHE A 87 4.11 10.13 -3.08
N ILE A 88 5.04 10.18 -4.02
CA ILE A 88 6.41 9.65 -3.85
C ILE A 88 7.27 10.67 -3.10
N SER A 89 7.04 10.83 -1.79
CA SER A 89 7.80 11.73 -0.90
C SER A 89 7.58 11.38 0.58
N GLU A 90 8.29 12.05 1.50
CA GLU A 90 8.02 11.99 2.95
C GLU A 90 6.94 12.97 3.42
N GLN A 91 6.26 13.69 2.51
CA GLN A 91 5.16 14.57 2.88
C GLN A 91 4.06 13.74 3.57
N LYS A 92 3.65 14.17 4.76
CA LYS A 92 2.59 13.51 5.52
C LYS A 92 1.29 13.57 4.71
N ALA A 93 0.65 12.42 4.57
CA ALA A 93 -0.75 12.36 4.14
C ALA A 93 -1.67 12.72 5.31
N GLY A 94 -2.94 13.01 5.01
CA GLY A 94 -3.98 13.15 6.03
C GLY A 94 -4.34 11.80 6.70
N PRO A 95 -5.42 11.77 7.50
CA PRO A 95 -5.91 10.54 8.12
C PRO A 95 -6.22 9.46 7.07
N VAL A 96 -5.89 8.21 7.39
CA VAL A 96 -6.08 7.05 6.49
C VAL A 96 -7.32 6.29 6.93
N TYR A 97 -8.18 6.00 5.97
CA TYR A 97 -9.39 5.22 6.18
C TYR A 97 -9.42 4.01 5.28
N ILE A 98 -10.07 2.95 5.75
CA ILE A 98 -10.36 1.73 4.98
C ILE A 98 -11.87 1.56 4.85
N THR A 99 -12.26 0.69 3.93
CA THR A 99 -13.62 0.18 3.81
C THR A 99 -13.63 -1.25 4.33
N ASN A 100 -14.37 -1.51 5.40
CA ASN A 100 -14.47 -2.86 5.97
C ASN A 100 -15.44 -3.73 5.14
N PHE A 101 -15.59 -5.02 5.46
CA PHE A 101 -16.47 -5.95 4.75
C PHE A 101 -17.97 -5.62 4.90
N LYS A 102 -18.32 -4.73 5.84
CA LYS A 102 -19.67 -4.15 5.97
C LYS A 102 -19.84 -2.85 5.17
N LEU A 103 -18.88 -2.52 4.30
CA LEU A 103 -18.83 -1.29 3.48
C LEU A 103 -18.76 0.00 4.31
N GLN A 104 -18.30 -0.08 5.55
CA GLN A 104 -18.20 1.07 6.43
C GLN A 104 -16.80 1.68 6.33
N LYS A 105 -16.75 3.01 6.37
CA LYS A 105 -15.51 3.78 6.49
C LYS A 105 -14.99 3.68 7.93
N VAL A 106 -13.82 3.10 8.10
CA VAL A 106 -13.18 2.92 9.41
C VAL A 106 -11.82 3.62 9.43
N ASP A 107 -11.49 4.30 10.53
CA ASP A 107 -10.15 4.84 10.72
C ASP A 107 -9.16 3.68 10.84
N TYR A 108 -8.16 3.67 9.97
CA TYR A 108 -7.14 2.62 9.92
C TYR A 108 -6.44 2.42 11.28
N ASN A 109 -6.24 3.49 12.06
CA ASN A 109 -5.54 3.42 13.34
C ASN A 109 -6.38 2.76 14.44
N HIS A 110 -7.68 2.56 14.23
CA HIS A 110 -8.57 1.84 15.17
C HIS A 110 -8.63 0.33 14.89
N LEU A 111 -7.99 -0.15 13.82
CA LEU A 111 -7.87 -1.60 13.57
C LEU A 111 -6.93 -2.25 14.58
N GLY A 112 -7.20 -3.52 14.88
CA GLY A 112 -6.32 -4.36 15.68
C GLY A 112 -4.97 -4.60 15.01
N SER A 113 -4.07 -5.28 15.72
CA SER A 113 -2.76 -5.67 15.19
C SER A 113 -2.60 -7.19 15.25
N ASP A 114 -2.14 -7.76 14.15
CA ASP A 114 -1.90 -9.18 13.94
C ASP A 114 -0.47 -9.43 13.44
N ILE A 115 0.50 -8.77 14.07
CA ILE A 115 1.93 -8.86 13.71
C ILE A 115 2.41 -10.30 13.83
N PHE A 116 3.21 -10.75 12.86
CA PHE A 116 4.02 -11.96 12.96
C PHE A 116 5.00 -11.79 14.12
N SER A 117 4.72 -12.40 15.27
CA SER A 117 5.70 -12.54 16.34
C SER A 117 6.39 -13.89 16.17
N LEU A 118 7.70 -13.88 15.90
CA LEU A 118 8.53 -15.05 16.14
C LEU A 118 8.61 -15.18 17.67
N LYS A 119 8.03 -16.26 18.21
CA LYS A 119 8.35 -16.68 19.57
C LYS A 119 9.72 -17.33 19.59
#